data_AF-I3CFB8-F1
#
_entry.id   AF-I3CFB8-F1
#
_cell.length_a   1.000
_cell.length_b   1.000
_cell.length_c   1.000
_cell.angle_alpha   90.00
_cell.angle_beta   90.00
_cell.angle_gamma   90.00
#
_symmetry.space_group_name_H-M   'P 1'
#
loop_
_entity.id
_entity.type
_entity.pdbx_description
1 polymer ?
#
loop_
_entity_poly.entity_id
_entity_poly.type
_entity_poly.pdbx_seq_one_letter_code
_entity_poly.pdbx_strand_id
1 'polypeptide(L)' 'MIKTELLTPLPCRWCATLTAPTELQTVKVTRSMQNPPPPDSIEEWLLCPRCLEHYEKM' A
#
# COMPACT_ATOMS: atom_id res chain seq x y z
N MET A 1 -16.55 11.23 -25.08
CA MET A 1 -17.16 10.56 -23.91
C MET A 1 -16.03 10.16 -22.98
N ILE A 2 -15.71 11.01 -22.00
CA ILE A 2 -14.68 10.70 -21.01
C ILE A 2 -15.38 9.78 -20.01
N LYS A 3 -15.00 8.49 -19.99
CA LYS A 3 -15.35 7.62 -18.87
C LYS A 3 -14.66 8.24 -17.65
N THR A 4 -15.43 9.00 -16.87
CA THR A 4 -15.03 9.34 -15.50
C THR A 4 -15.06 8.03 -14.76
N GLU A 5 -13.97 7.27 -14.85
CA GLU A 5 -13.73 6.15 -13.96
C GLU A 5 -13.84 6.74 -12.56
N LEU A 6 -14.91 6.35 -11.86
CA LEU A 6 -15.10 6.68 -10.46
C LEU A 6 -13.93 6.05 -9.71
N LEU A 7 -12.82 6.78 -9.62
CA LEU A 7 -11.64 6.47 -8.81
C LEU A 7 -12.10 6.60 -7.36
N THR A 8 -12.83 5.58 -6.91
CA THR A 8 -13.35 5.51 -5.55
C THR A 8 -12.12 5.53 -4.65
N PRO A 9 -12.02 6.52 -3.74
CA PRO A 9 -10.85 6.63 -2.90
C PRO A 9 -10.73 5.35 -2.07
N LEU A 10 -9.53 4.78 -2.07
CA LEU A 10 -9.22 3.56 -1.34
C LEU A 10 -8.56 3.91 0.00
N PRO A 11 -8.82 3.14 1.06
CA PRO A 11 -8.19 3.39 2.34
C PRO A 11 -6.72 2.96 2.32
N CYS A 12 -5.82 3.82 2.80
CA CYS A 12 -4.44 3.46 3.12
C CYS A 12 -4.43 2.32 4.15
N ARG A 13 -3.67 1.26 3.89
CA ARG A 13 -3.60 0.07 4.76
C ARG A 13 -3.06 0.38 6.16
N TRP A 14 -2.20 1.39 6.28
CA TRP A 14 -1.56 1.75 7.54
C TRP A 14 -2.41 2.72 8.38
N CYS A 15 -2.83 3.85 7.81
CA CYS A 15 -3.53 4.90 8.55
C CYS A 15 -5.04 4.97 8.28
N ALA A 16 -5.60 4.08 7.46
CA ALA A 16 -7.01 4.04 7.04
C ALA A 16 -7.53 5.33 6.35
N THR A 17 -6.65 6.28 6.03
CA THR A 17 -7.03 7.50 5.31
C THR A 17 -7.47 7.17 3.89
N LEU A 18 -8.64 7.65 3.49
CA LEU A 18 -9.11 7.57 2.11
C LEU A 18 -8.21 8.41 1.21
N THR A 19 -7.59 7.77 0.22
CA THR A 19 -6.64 8.40 -0.70
C THR A 19 -7.06 8.04 -2.13
N ALA A 20 -6.85 8.96 -3.07
CA ALA A 20 -7.12 8.66 -4.47
C ALA A 20 -6.25 7.45 -4.88
N PRO A 21 -6.81 6.47 -5.60
CA PRO A 21 -6.06 5.27 -6.00
C PRO A 21 -4.83 5.60 -6.86
N THR A 22 -4.82 6.73 -7.57
CA THR A 22 -3.64 7.23 -8.31
C THR A 22 -2.50 7.71 -7.41
N GLU A 23 -2.79 8.05 -6.16
CA GLU A 23 -1.81 8.52 -5.17
C GLU A 23 -1.38 7.41 -4.20
N LEU A 24 -2.10 6.28 -4.16
CA LEU A 24 -1.69 5.11 -3.37
C LEU A 24 -0.55 4.37 -4.05
N GLN A 25 0.40 3.92 -3.23
CA GLN A 25 1.56 3.16 -3.67
C GLN A 25 1.54 1.77 -3.06
N THR A 26 1.81 0.74 -3.86
CA THR A 26 1.88 -0.64 -3.41
C THR A 26 3.27 -0.96 -2.88
N VAL A 27 3.38 -1.40 -1.63
CA VAL A 27 4.64 -1.88 -1.03
C VAL A 27 4.54 -3.35 -0.66
N LYS A 28 5.68 -4.05 -0.70
CA LYS A 28 5.79 -5.44 -0.26
C LYS A 28 6.32 -5.48 1.17
N VAL A 29 5.54 -6.07 2.07
CA VAL A 29 5.86 -6.22 3.49
C VAL A 29 6.07 -7.70 3.79
N THR A 30 7.24 -8.06 4.29
CA THR A 30 7.53 -9.44 4.71
C THR A 30 7.12 -9.62 6.18
N ARG A 31 6.12 -10.47 6.44
CA ARG A 31 5.60 -10.76 7.79
C ARG A 31 6.38 -11.82 8.56
N SER A 32 7.28 -12.53 7.89
CA SER A 32 8.06 -13.60 8.50
C SER A 32 9.48 -13.14 8.84
N MET A 33 9.91 -13.51 10.05
CA MET A 33 11.29 -13.36 10.51
C MET A 33 12.18 -14.55 10.08
N GLN A 34 11.63 -15.54 9.38
CA GLN A 34 12.41 -16.66 8.85
C GLN A 34 13.32 -16.20 7.72
N ASN A 35 14.49 -16.83 7.61
CA ASN A 35 15.46 -16.55 6.56
C ASN A 35 15.87 -17.86 5.87
N PRO A 36 15.51 -18.07 4.58
CA PRO A 36 14.73 -17.16 3.75
C PRO A 36 13.26 -17.09 4.17
N PRO A 37 12.57 -15.95 3.96
CA PRO A 37 11.16 -15.83 4.26
C PRO A 37 10.34 -16.72 3.32
N PRO A 38 9.27 -17.39 3.81
CA PRO A 38 8.36 -18.15 2.96
C PRO A 38 7.70 -17.25 1.91
N PRO A 39 7.37 -17.77 0.72
CA PRO A 39 6.70 -17.00 -0.33
C PRO A 39 5.34 -16.44 0.12
N ASP A 40 4.59 -17.19 0.93
CA ASP A 40 3.29 -16.77 1.49
C ASP A 40 3.41 -15.71 2.59
N SER A 41 4.64 -15.31 2.96
CA SER A 41 4.89 -14.30 3.99
C SER A 41 5.04 -12.89 3.44
N ILE A 42 4.95 -12.70 2.13
CA ILE A 42 4.99 -11.38 1.49
C ILE A 42 3.56 -10.89 1.30
N GLU A 43 3.22 -9.78 1.93
CA GLU A 43 1.94 -9.08 1.73
C GLU A 43 2.13 -7.80 0.92
N GLU A 44 1.15 -7.46 0.09
CA GLU A 44 1.10 -6.20 -0.64
C GLU A 44 0.18 -5.21 0.09
N TRP A 45 0.73 -4.07 0.49
CA TRP A 45 0.00 -3.02 1.19
C TRP A 45 -0.09 -1.77 0.33
N LEU A 46 -1.28 -1.17 0.26
CA LEU A 46 -1.49 0.13 -0.36
C LEU A 46 -1.26 1.23 0.67
N LEU A 47 -0.24 2.06 0.48
CA LEU A 47 0.11 3.15 1.37
C LEU A 47 -0.14 4.50 0.71
N CYS A 48 -0.65 5.47 1.48
CA CYS A 48 -0.68 6.86 1.06
C CYS A 48 0.74 7.46 1.06
N PRO A 49 0.99 8.57 0.35
CA PRO A 49 2.33 9.15 0.21
C PRO A 49 3.02 9.41 1.55
N ARG A 50 2.26 9.85 2.57
CA ARG A 50 2.79 10.08 3.92
C ARG A 50 3.23 8.80 4.63
N CYS A 51 2.45 7.72 4.51
CA CYS A 51 2.79 6.44 5.12
C CYS A 51 3.93 5.74 4.37
N LEU A 52 3.99 5.89 3.05
CA LEU A 52 5.10 5.41 2.24
C LEU A 52 6.41 6.06 2.67
N GLU A 53 6.44 7.40 2.79
CA GLU A 53 7.65 8.11 3.23
C GLU A 53 8.13 7.61 4.60
N HIS A 54 7.19 7.28 5.50
CA HIS A 54 7.54 6.72 6.80
C HIS A 54 8.06 5.28 6.70
N TYR A 55 7.46 4.46 5.82
CA TYR A 55 7.90 3.09 5.56
C TYR A 55 9.34 3.03 5.02
N GLU A 56 9.67 3.87 4.06
CA GLU A 56 10.99 3.88 3.41
C GLU A 56 12.13 4.40 4.31
N LYS A 57 11.77 5.08 5.41
CA LYS A 57 12.72 5.64 6.38
C LYS A 57 13.00 4.69 7.56
N MET A 58 12.32 3.55 7.67
CA MET A 58 12.57 2.52 8.70
C MET A 58 13.64 1.55 8.25
#